data_AF-A0A964L7G4-F1
#
_entry.id   AF-A0A964L7G4-F1
#
_cell.length_a   1.000
_cell.length_b   1.000
_cell.length_c   1.000
_cell.angle_alpha   90.00
_cell.angle_beta   90.00
_cell.angle_gamma   90.00
#
_symmetry.space_group_name_H-M   'P 1'
#
loop_
_entity.id
_entity.type
_entity.pdbx_description
1 polymer ?
#
loop_
_entity_poly.entity_id
_entity_poly.type
_entity_poly.pdbx_seq_one_letter_code
_entity_poly.pdbx_strand_id
1 'polypeptide(L)'
;MDRFEEKDVLRKSWIDQYVKVNDNRPELKRFAGVVGRVVTVNYNGKAIVDFQDGAWYDIPASADHLIKVDPADAAKYKNVNSAQVLPEKQG
;
A
#
# COMPACT_ATOMS: atom_id res chain seq x y z
N MET A 1 -3.33 -21.13 -14.43
CA MET A 1 -3.70 -20.29 -13.28
C MET A 1 -4.90 -19.46 -13.69
N ASP A 2 -5.96 -19.50 -12.90
CA ASP A 2 -7.15 -18.71 -13.14
C ASP A 2 -6.88 -17.23 -12.80
N ARG A 3 -7.35 -16.29 -13.62
CA ARG A 3 -7.08 -14.83 -13.46
C ARG A 3 -7.54 -14.31 -12.09
N PHE A 4 -8.55 -14.94 -11.49
CA PHE A 4 -9.04 -14.56 -10.16
C PHE A 4 -8.04 -14.94 -9.05
N GLU A 5 -7.33 -16.06 -9.17
CA GLU A 5 -6.30 -16.47 -8.20
C GLU A 5 -5.12 -15.50 -8.18
N GLU A 6 -4.65 -15.05 -9.35
CA GLU A 6 -3.55 -14.10 -9.44
C GLU A 6 -3.86 -12.77 -8.72
N LYS A 7 -5.10 -12.30 -8.83
CA LYS A 7 -5.54 -11.05 -8.17
C LYS A 7 -5.68 -11.23 -6.67
N ASP A 8 -6.12 -12.40 -6.21
CA ASP A 8 -6.21 -12.69 -4.78
C ASP A 8 -4.81 -12.81 -4.14
N VAL A 9 -3.88 -13.49 -4.81
CA VAL A 9 -2.47 -13.57 -4.40
C VAL A 9 -1.82 -12.19 -4.36
N LEU A 10 -2.08 -11.36 -5.39
CA LEU A 10 -1.60 -9.99 -5.43
C LEU A 10 -2.16 -9.19 -4.25
N ARG A 11 -3.48 -9.24 -4.03
CA ARG A 11 -4.12 -8.57 -2.90
C ARG A 11 -3.50 -8.98 -1.57
N LYS A 12 -3.37 -10.29 -1.30
CA LYS A 12 -2.75 -10.81 -0.06
C LYS A 12 -1.30 -10.39 0.11
N SER A 13 -0.54 -10.28 -0.98
CA SER A 13 0.87 -9.91 -0.94
C SER A 13 1.11 -8.41 -0.69
N TRP A 14 0.12 -7.56 -0.97
CA TRP A 14 0.25 -6.10 -0.88
C TRP A 14 -0.58 -5.50 0.25
N ILE A 15 -1.69 -6.11 0.66
CA ILE A 15 -2.51 -5.60 1.78
C ILE A 15 -1.69 -5.53 3.07
N ASP A 16 -1.96 -4.49 3.87
CA ASP A 16 -1.26 -4.21 5.13
C ASP A 16 0.26 -4.01 5.01
N GLN A 17 0.79 -3.91 3.78
CA GLN A 17 2.18 -3.57 3.56
C GLN A 17 2.38 -2.06 3.62
N TYR A 18 3.50 -1.65 4.20
CA TYR A 18 3.98 -0.29 4.11
C TYR A 18 4.79 -0.13 2.83
N VAL A 19 4.53 0.95 2.10
CA VAL A 19 5.10 1.19 0.78
C VAL A 19 5.58 2.62 0.66
N LYS A 20 6.67 2.81 -0.07
CA LYS A 20 7.10 4.11 -0.59
C LYS A 20 6.75 4.17 -2.07
N VAL A 21 6.49 5.37 -2.57
CA VAL A 21 6.39 5.56 -4.01
C VAL A 21 7.76 5.52 -4.67
N ASN A 22 7.78 5.16 -5.96
CA ASN A 22 8.93 5.40 -6.82
C ASN A 22 8.96 6.87 -7.26
N ASP A 23 9.96 7.63 -6.81
CA ASP A 23 10.10 9.06 -7.11
C ASP A 23 10.52 9.36 -8.56
N ASN A 24 10.96 8.33 -9.30
CA ASN A 24 11.22 8.44 -10.74
C ASN A 24 9.97 8.77 -11.55
N ARG A 25 8.77 8.53 -10.98
CA ARG A 25 7.49 8.86 -11.61
C ARG A 25 7.06 10.27 -11.20
N PRO A 26 6.92 11.23 -12.15
CA PRO A 26 6.59 12.61 -11.82
C PRO A 26 5.25 12.76 -11.10
N GLU A 27 4.27 11.90 -11.42
CA GLU A 27 2.96 11.86 -10.76
C GLU A 27 3.02 11.42 -9.28
N LEU A 28 4.01 10.60 -8.92
CA LEU A 28 4.19 10.09 -7.57
C LEU A 28 5.18 10.93 -6.75
N LYS A 29 5.94 11.82 -7.39
CA LYS A 29 6.97 12.64 -6.74
C LYS A 29 6.46 13.46 -5.56
N ARG A 30 5.16 13.83 -5.55
CA ARG A 30 4.52 14.51 -4.41
C ARG A 30 4.51 13.67 -3.12
N PHE A 31 4.57 12.35 -3.24
CA PHE A 31 4.64 11.41 -2.12
C PHE A 31 6.07 10.92 -1.86
N ALA A 32 7.07 11.44 -2.58
CA ALA A 32 8.46 11.03 -2.41
C ALA A 32 8.91 11.30 -0.97
N GLY A 33 9.50 10.29 -0.33
CA GLY A 33 9.91 10.37 1.09
C GLY A 33 8.78 10.08 2.09
N VAL A 34 7.52 10.01 1.65
CA VAL A 34 6.39 9.62 2.50
C VAL A 34 6.19 8.10 2.43
N VAL A 35 5.96 7.49 3.58
CA VAL A 35 5.57 6.07 3.65
C VAL A 35 4.06 5.98 3.73
N GLY A 36 3.46 5.35 2.73
CA GLY A 36 2.05 5.03 2.71
C GLY A 36 1.79 3.60 3.19
N ARG A 37 0.53 3.33 3.52
CA ARG A 37 0.04 1.99 3.84
C ARG A 37 -0.94 1.52 2.78
N VAL A 38 -0.77 0.29 2.31
CA VAL A 38 -1.75 -0.34 1.41
C VAL A 38 -2.95 -0.80 2.22
N VAL A 39 -4.08 -0.12 2.02
CA VAL A 39 -5.36 -0.45 2.66
C VAL A 39 -5.99 -1.67 1.99
N THR A 40 -5.93 -1.74 0.66
CA THR A 40 -6.52 -2.83 -0.12
C THR A 40 -5.93 -2.83 -1.53
N VAL A 41 -6.09 -3.93 -2.27
CA VAL A 41 -5.88 -3.97 -3.73
C VAL A 41 -7.23 -4.21 -4.40
N ASN A 42 -7.57 -3.38 -5.38
CA ASN A 42 -8.81 -3.53 -6.14
C ASN A 42 -8.67 -4.59 -7.25
N TYR A 43 -9.79 -5.02 -7.85
CA TYR A 43 -9.78 -6.03 -8.91
C TYR A 43 -9.07 -5.60 -10.20
N ASN A 44 -8.83 -4.29 -10.39
CA ASN A 44 -8.00 -3.77 -11.47
C ASN A 44 -6.49 -3.95 -11.20
N GLY A 45 -6.09 -4.44 -10.01
CA GLY A 45 -4.68 -4.61 -9.62
C GLY A 45 -4.02 -3.32 -9.17
N LYS A 46 -4.80 -2.31 -8.75
CA LYS A 46 -4.27 -1.11 -8.11
C LYS A 46 -4.35 -1.24 -6.60
N ALA A 47 -3.25 -0.94 -5.92
CA ALA A 47 -3.17 -0.77 -4.49
C ALA A 47 -3.77 0.59 -4.11
N ILE A 48 -4.69 0.57 -3.17
CA ILE A 48 -5.23 1.76 -2.53
C ILE A 48 -4.30 2.09 -1.37
N VAL A 49 -3.57 3.20 -1.51
CA VAL A 49 -2.55 3.63 -0.56
C VAL A 49 -3.03 4.86 0.20
N ASP A 50 -2.90 4.79 1.52
CA ASP A 50 -3.11 5.90 2.43
C ASP A 50 -1.74 6.47 2.84
N PHE A 51 -1.48 7.73 2.48
CA PHE A 51 -0.25 8.46 2.85
C PHE A 51 -0.43 9.33 4.10
N GLN A 52 -1.53 9.16 4.85
CA GLN A 52 -1.86 9.95 6.05
C GLN A 52 -2.19 11.42 5.74
N ASP A 53 -2.55 11.73 4.49
CA ASP A 53 -2.97 13.06 4.04
C ASP A 53 -4.51 13.23 4.06
N GLY A 54 -5.24 12.23 4.59
CA GLY A 54 -6.71 12.22 4.63
C GLY A 54 -7.39 11.79 3.32
N ALA A 55 -6.62 11.36 2.31
CA ALA A 55 -7.11 10.86 1.03
C ALA A 55 -6.49 9.49 0.69
N TRP A 56 -7.19 8.73 -0.15
CA TRP A 56 -6.72 7.45 -0.69
C TRP A 56 -6.37 7.58 -2.16
N TYR A 57 -5.31 6.90 -2.58
CA TYR A 57 -4.80 6.96 -3.95
C TYR A 57 -4.70 5.57 -4.55
N ASP A 58 -5.22 5.41 -5.77
CA ASP A 58 -5.08 4.19 -6.54
C ASP A 58 -3.76 4.17 -7.30
N ILE A 59 -2.81 3.38 -6.82
CA ILE A 59 -1.48 3.23 -7.43
C ILE A 59 -1.34 1.80 -7.95
N PRO A 60 -0.79 1.56 -9.15
CA PRO A 60 -0.52 0.21 -9.63
C PRO A 60 0.27 -0.61 -8.60
N ALA A 61 -0.23 -1.81 -8.24
CA ALA A 61 0.40 -2.70 -7.26
C ALA A 61 1.61 -3.43 -7.87
N SER A 62 2.61 -2.66 -8.26
CA SER A 62 3.79 -3.09 -9.00
C SER A 62 5.05 -2.49 -8.38
N ALA A 63 6.14 -3.24 -8.42
CA ALA A 63 7.45 -2.78 -7.93
C ALA A 63 7.96 -1.51 -8.63
N ASP A 64 7.46 -1.22 -9.83
CA ASP A 64 7.79 -0.01 -10.59
C ASP A 64 7.16 1.27 -10.00
N HIS A 65 6.04 1.15 -9.27
CA HIS A 65 5.32 2.29 -8.69
C HIS A 65 5.45 2.34 -7.17
N LEU A 66 5.46 1.16 -6.54
CA LEU A 66 5.47 0.99 -5.10
C LEU A 66 6.64 0.12 -4.68
N ILE A 67 7.41 0.62 -3.72
CA ILE A 67 8.54 -0.06 -3.11
C ILE A 67 8.09 -0.50 -1.73
N LYS A 68 8.04 -1.82 -1.49
CA LYS A 68 7.71 -2.35 -0.16
C LYS A 68 8.80 -1.92 0.83
N VAL A 69 8.37 -1.37 1.95
CA VAL A 69 9.24 -1.04 3.07
C VAL A 69 9.44 -2.30 3.90
N ASP A 70 10.66 -2.51 4.36
CA ASP A 70 10.97 -3.64 5.24
C ASP A 70 10.11 -3.56 6.53
N PRO A 71 9.54 -4.67 7.01
CA PRO A 71 8.70 -4.67 8.20
C PRO A 71 9.39 -4.11 9.45
N ALA A 72 10.73 -4.20 9.57
CA ALA A 72 11.47 -3.58 10.67
C ALA A 72 11.39 -2.04 10.61
N ASP A 73 11.53 -1.47 9.42
CA ASP A 73 11.34 -0.03 9.16
C ASP A 73 9.89 0.39 9.10
N ALA A 74 8.96 -0.54 8.90
CA ALA A 74 7.52 -0.27 8.92
C ALA A 74 7.00 -0.05 10.34
N ALA A 75 7.67 -0.61 11.36
CA ALA A 75 7.24 -0.54 12.76
C ALA A 75 7.12 0.90 13.27
N LYS A 76 7.97 1.83 12.79
CA LYS A 76 7.89 3.28 13.12
C LYS A 76 6.67 3.98 12.49
N TYR A 77 6.06 3.37 11.47
CA TYR A 77 4.85 3.87 10.82
C TYR A 77 3.59 3.11 11.25
N LYS A 78 3.74 2.15 12.17
CA LYS A 78 2.63 1.43 12.78
C LYS A 78 1.91 2.36 13.77
N ASN A 79 0.61 2.56 13.59
CA ASN A 79 -0.27 3.39 14.43
C ASN A 79 -0.07 4.92 14.40
N VAL A 80 0.75 5.47 13.50
CA VAL A 80 0.72 6.91 13.22
C VAL A 80 -0.49 7.22 12.33
N ASN A 81 -1.62 7.55 12.96
CA ASN A 81 -2.78 8.18 12.32
C ASN A 81 -3.26 7.54 11.00
N SER A 82 -3.33 6.22 10.90
CA SER A 82 -4.15 5.62 9.84
C SER A 82 -5.59 6.12 10.03
N ALA A 83 -6.27 6.51 8.94
CA ALA A 83 -7.70 6.88 8.99
C ALA A 83 -8.59 5.74 9.55
N GLN A 84 -8.03 4.53 9.65
CA GLN A 84 -8.63 3.36 10.27
C GLN A 84 -7.64 2.69 11.24
N VAL A 85 -8.01 2.63 12.51
CA VAL A 85 -7.42 1.70 13.49
C VAL A 85 -7.56 0.30 12.90
N LEU A 86 -6.49 -0.50 12.85
CA LEU A 86 -6.66 -1.91 12.48
C LEU A 86 -7.61 -2.53 13.51
N PRO A 87 -8.81 -3.01 13.12
CA PRO A 87 -9.50 -3.92 14.00
C PRO A 87 -8.57 -5.11 14.23
N GLU A 88 -8.31 -5.44 15.50
CA GLU A 88 -7.65 -6.70 15.81
C GLU A 88 -8.41 -7.79 15.08
N LYS A 89 -7.69 -8.57 14.27
CA LYS A 89 -8.22 -9.67 13.47
C LYS A 89 -9.11 -10.52 14.38
N GLN A 90 -10.44 -10.33 14.29
CA GLN A 90 -11.38 -11.09 15.10
C GLN A 90 -11.30 -12.53 14.61
N GLY A 91 -10.90 -13.41 15.53
CA GLY A 91 -10.68 -14.84 15.29
C GLY A 91 -11.95 -15.59 14.95
#